data_AF-F2L228-F1
#
_entry.id   AF-F2L228-F1
#
_cell.length_a   1.000
_cell.length_b   1.000
_cell.length_c   1.000
_cell.angle_alpha   90.00
_cell.angle_beta   90.00
_cell.angle_gamma   90.00
#
_symmetry.space_group_name_H-M   'P 1'
#
loop_
_entity.id
_entity.type
_entity.pdbx_description
1 polymer ?
#
loop_
_entity_poly.entity_id
_entity_poly.type
_entity_poly.pdbx_seq_one_letter_code
_entity_poly.pdbx_strand_id
1 'polypeptide(L)'
;MRALFLGPTGVNMREAVAAVAKYFYKSRGLPEELEDREARKALAVYFLEDFLRARVDWVAFLSSDDYRWQEEEWRSAFGRMLRRIHDEAAENIVVGMNLPFFNRSRFFPAFDLSPFRELRPDIVITLIEEEHVMWRRVQMREESGRRTGAEFRLKDIVAWRNTTILLADIISRELGVDNHVVAVKHPASTFYRLLFERGALKVYLSFPITAVRDRKEARAEIDGFRRRMHGRFAAFDPLMVDERALRTALASSKGDVVEVRAEDVWNVPAGIEPACRDEAGLYPIRIPRDQVEEVLRDLDNIIRYKDYRYIQQSDAVAAYRPFMGRTLSRGMFAEINYALNTAHKRVFIYWPKEDWEPGMESPFDPSLGVIEQDLDKLVADLEAYEGELKTLRS
;
A
#
# COMPACT_ATOMS: atom_id res chain seq x y z
N MET A 1 -6.56 -9.09 18.55
CA MET A 1 -6.59 -8.12 17.44
C MET A 1 -7.33 -8.72 16.26
N ARG A 2 -8.24 -8.00 15.61
CA ARG A 2 -8.94 -8.39 14.38
C ARG A 2 -8.64 -7.40 13.27
N ALA A 3 -7.90 -7.83 12.26
CA ALA A 3 -7.52 -6.98 11.13
C ALA A 3 -8.28 -7.39 9.87
N LEU A 4 -8.87 -6.41 9.19
CA LEU A 4 -9.52 -6.59 7.89
C LEU A 4 -8.64 -6.05 6.77
N PHE A 5 -8.15 -6.93 5.91
CA PHE A 5 -7.37 -6.60 4.72
C PHE A 5 -8.30 -6.58 3.50
N LEU A 6 -8.39 -5.42 2.85
CA LEU A 6 -9.18 -5.20 1.64
C LEU A 6 -8.28 -4.85 0.47
N GLY A 7 -8.66 -5.25 -0.73
CA GLY A 7 -7.89 -4.96 -1.93
C GLY A 7 -8.70 -5.26 -3.20
N PRO A 8 -8.27 -4.75 -4.35
CA PRO A 8 -8.79 -5.19 -5.63
C PRO A 8 -8.18 -6.56 -6.02
N THR A 9 -8.88 -7.40 -6.79
CA THR A 9 -8.40 -8.75 -7.20
C THR A 9 -7.04 -8.73 -7.91
N GLY A 10 -6.70 -7.60 -8.54
CA GLY A 10 -5.41 -7.37 -9.18
C GLY A 10 -4.23 -7.30 -8.21
N VAL A 11 -4.46 -7.18 -6.90
CA VAL A 11 -3.42 -7.20 -5.86
C VAL A 11 -3.20 -8.62 -5.35
N ASN A 12 -1.96 -9.04 -5.15
CA ASN A 12 -1.64 -10.34 -4.55
C ASN A 12 -1.69 -10.29 -3.02
N MET A 13 -2.89 -10.09 -2.50
CA MET A 13 -3.17 -9.96 -1.06
C MET A 13 -2.72 -11.19 -0.25
N ARG A 14 -2.84 -12.39 -0.82
CA ARG A 14 -2.50 -13.63 -0.09
C ARG A 14 -1.04 -13.68 0.26
N GLU A 15 -0.17 -13.30 -0.67
CA GLU A 15 1.27 -13.24 -0.42
C GLU A 15 1.60 -12.19 0.65
N ALA A 16 1.04 -10.97 0.51
CA ALA A 16 1.23 -9.91 1.49
C ALA A 16 0.80 -10.34 2.90
N VAL A 17 -0.41 -10.86 3.05
CA VAL A 17 -0.94 -11.32 4.35
C VAL A 17 -0.14 -12.50 4.91
N ALA A 18 0.29 -13.44 4.07
CA ALA A 18 1.14 -14.54 4.50
C ALA A 18 2.50 -14.05 5.01
N ALA A 19 3.12 -13.06 4.36
CA ALA A 19 4.36 -12.46 4.81
C ALA A 19 4.19 -11.75 6.17
N VAL A 20 3.06 -11.06 6.38
CA VAL A 20 2.72 -10.44 7.67
C VAL A 20 2.54 -11.48 8.76
N ALA A 21 1.82 -12.57 8.49
CA ALA A 21 1.63 -13.66 9.45
C ALA A 21 2.96 -14.34 9.82
N LYS A 22 3.81 -14.65 8.83
CA LYS A 22 5.16 -15.19 9.05
C LYS A 22 6.01 -14.26 9.91
N TYR A 23 5.97 -12.95 9.63
CA TYR A 23 6.67 -11.96 10.46
C TYR A 23 6.14 -11.94 11.90
N PHE A 24 4.81 -12.02 12.07
CA PHE A 24 4.19 -12.13 13.39
C PHE A 24 4.68 -13.36 14.15
N TYR A 25 4.67 -14.54 13.54
CA TYR A 25 5.14 -15.78 14.18
C TYR A 25 6.60 -15.69 14.57
N LYS A 26 7.46 -15.25 13.64
CA LYS A 26 8.89 -15.05 13.88
C LYS A 26 9.15 -14.07 15.02
N SER A 27 8.41 -12.96 15.09
CA SER A 27 8.55 -11.95 16.15
C SER A 27 8.20 -12.49 17.55
N ARG A 28 7.44 -13.59 17.62
CA ARG A 28 6.99 -14.23 18.85
C ARG A 28 7.68 -15.58 19.12
N GLY A 29 8.65 -15.98 18.30
CA GLY A 29 9.33 -17.26 18.43
C GLY A 29 8.42 -18.47 18.16
N LEU A 30 7.36 -18.29 17.38
CA LEU A 30 6.42 -19.36 17.00
C LEU A 30 6.85 -20.01 15.67
N PRO A 31 6.38 -21.24 15.37
CA PRO A 31 6.55 -21.85 14.05
C PRO A 31 6.00 -20.93 12.94
N GLU A 32 6.77 -20.77 11.84
CA GLU A 32 6.39 -19.87 10.75
C GLU A 32 5.35 -20.46 9.78
N GLU A 33 4.96 -21.72 9.96
CA GLU A 33 3.97 -22.42 9.14
C GLU A 33 2.55 -21.99 9.51
N LEU A 34 1.76 -21.55 8.52
CA LEU A 34 0.39 -21.06 8.71
C LEU A 34 -0.57 -22.13 9.24
N GLU A 35 -0.31 -23.40 8.94
CA GLU A 35 -1.13 -24.54 9.36
C GLU A 35 -0.66 -25.13 10.69
N ASP A 36 0.44 -24.65 11.27
CA ASP A 36 0.87 -25.09 12.58
C ASP A 36 -0.18 -24.72 13.63
N ARG A 37 -0.45 -25.65 14.55
CA ARG A 37 -1.53 -25.52 15.52
C ARG A 37 -1.27 -24.40 16.52
N GLU A 38 -0.02 -24.19 16.93
CA GLU A 38 0.35 -23.15 17.89
C GLU A 38 0.34 -21.78 17.21
N ALA A 39 0.94 -21.68 16.02
CA ALA A 39 0.91 -20.47 15.20
C ALA A 39 -0.52 -20.01 14.94
N ARG A 40 -1.39 -20.94 14.50
CA ARG A 40 -2.80 -20.65 14.19
C ARG A 40 -3.64 -20.24 15.40
N LYS A 41 -3.31 -20.75 16.60
CA LYS A 41 -3.95 -20.27 17.86
C LYS A 41 -3.57 -18.82 18.16
N ALA A 42 -2.33 -18.43 17.91
CA ALA A 42 -1.85 -17.08 18.15
C ALA A 42 -2.37 -16.08 17.10
N LEU A 43 -2.39 -16.45 15.82
CA LEU A 43 -2.95 -15.67 14.72
C LEU A 43 -3.55 -16.60 13.66
N ALA A 44 -4.85 -16.50 13.43
CA ALA A 44 -5.52 -17.22 12.35
C ALA A 44 -5.78 -16.28 11.15
N VAL A 45 -5.51 -16.78 9.95
CA VAL A 45 -5.71 -16.06 8.69
C VAL A 45 -6.85 -16.70 7.91
N TYR A 46 -7.78 -15.88 7.41
CA TYR A 46 -8.91 -16.30 6.61
C TYR A 46 -9.04 -15.46 5.36
N PHE A 47 -9.39 -16.08 4.23
CA PHE A 47 -9.75 -15.36 3.01
C PHE A 47 -11.18 -15.68 2.61
N LEU A 48 -11.99 -14.64 2.38
CA LEU A 48 -13.39 -14.82 2.01
C LEU A 48 -13.56 -15.64 0.73
N GLU A 49 -12.64 -15.51 -0.22
CA GLU A 49 -12.65 -16.25 -1.48
C GLU A 49 -12.53 -17.76 -1.29
N ASP A 50 -11.90 -18.26 -0.23
CA ASP A 50 -11.83 -19.70 0.04
C ASP A 50 -13.21 -20.25 0.37
N PHE A 51 -13.99 -19.49 1.15
CA PHE A 51 -15.35 -19.85 1.51
C PHE A 51 -16.33 -19.72 0.35
N LEU A 52 -16.09 -18.80 -0.58
CA LEU A 52 -16.82 -18.70 -1.85
C LEU A 52 -16.51 -19.90 -2.75
N ARG A 53 -15.24 -20.11 -3.09
CA ARG A 53 -14.79 -21.17 -4.01
C ARG A 53 -15.16 -22.58 -3.56
N ALA A 54 -15.37 -22.79 -2.25
CA ALA A 54 -15.84 -24.06 -1.72
C ALA A 54 -17.28 -24.42 -2.14
N ARG A 55 -18.08 -23.47 -2.64
CA ARG A 55 -19.51 -23.66 -2.94
C ARG A 55 -19.94 -23.19 -4.32
N VAL A 56 -19.21 -22.26 -4.94
CA VAL A 56 -19.54 -21.74 -6.26
C VAL A 56 -18.46 -22.09 -7.27
N ASP A 57 -18.87 -22.34 -8.51
CA ASP A 57 -17.94 -22.26 -9.63
C ASP A 57 -17.46 -20.80 -9.76
N TRP A 58 -16.15 -20.60 -9.70
CA TRP A 58 -15.58 -19.26 -9.61
C TRP A 58 -15.81 -18.43 -10.88
N VAL A 59 -15.79 -19.08 -12.04
CA VAL A 59 -16.00 -18.40 -13.32
C VAL A 59 -17.46 -17.98 -13.45
N ALA A 60 -18.40 -18.88 -13.13
CA ALA A 60 -19.83 -18.58 -13.09
C ALA A 60 -20.13 -17.48 -12.07
N PHE A 61 -19.51 -17.54 -10.88
CA PHE A 61 -19.67 -16.50 -9.86
C PHE A 61 -19.25 -15.13 -10.36
N LEU A 62 -18.05 -15.01 -10.95
CA LEU A 62 -17.57 -13.71 -11.43
C LEU A 62 -18.33 -13.19 -12.65
N SER A 63 -18.89 -14.07 -13.48
CA SER A 63 -19.50 -13.71 -14.76
C SER A 63 -21.03 -13.70 -14.75
N SER A 64 -21.66 -14.01 -13.62
CA SER A 64 -23.12 -14.08 -13.49
C SER A 64 -23.78 -12.71 -13.64
N ASP A 65 -24.96 -12.72 -14.25
CA ASP A 65 -25.88 -11.57 -14.33
C ASP A 65 -26.94 -11.61 -13.21
N ASP A 66 -26.98 -12.69 -12.41
CA ASP A 66 -27.85 -12.79 -11.23
C ASP A 66 -27.19 -12.14 -10.01
N TYR A 67 -27.50 -10.86 -9.83
CA TYR A 67 -26.98 -10.03 -8.75
C TYR A 67 -27.35 -10.53 -7.36
N ARG A 68 -28.58 -11.03 -7.21
CA ARG A 68 -29.10 -11.48 -5.91
C ARG A 68 -28.37 -12.75 -5.51
N TRP A 69 -28.20 -13.68 -6.44
CA TRP A 69 -27.42 -14.88 -6.19
C TRP A 69 -25.97 -14.57 -5.80
N GLN A 70 -25.28 -13.66 -6.51
CA GLN A 70 -23.91 -13.29 -6.14
C GLN A 70 -23.82 -12.71 -4.72
N GLU A 71 -24.78 -11.86 -4.35
CA GLU A 71 -24.84 -11.25 -3.03
C GLU A 71 -25.17 -12.28 -1.94
N GLU A 72 -26.12 -13.17 -2.18
CA GLU A 72 -26.48 -14.27 -1.29
C GLU A 72 -25.30 -15.21 -1.06
N GLU A 73 -24.58 -15.62 -2.10
CA GLU A 73 -23.40 -16.47 -1.99
C GLU A 73 -22.25 -15.77 -1.24
N TRP A 74 -22.04 -14.48 -1.50
CA TRP A 74 -21.07 -13.66 -0.78
C TRP A 74 -21.40 -13.58 0.72
N ARG A 75 -22.65 -13.27 1.07
CA ARG A 75 -23.12 -13.24 2.47
C ARG A 75 -23.01 -14.61 3.13
N SER A 76 -23.39 -15.66 2.42
CA SER A 76 -23.35 -17.04 2.89
C SER A 76 -21.91 -17.49 3.16
N ALA A 77 -20.97 -17.14 2.28
CA ALA A 77 -19.54 -17.37 2.47
C ALA A 77 -19.00 -16.60 3.68
N PHE A 78 -19.37 -15.33 3.83
CA PHE A 78 -18.96 -14.51 4.97
C PHE A 78 -19.48 -15.10 6.28
N GLY A 79 -20.76 -15.48 6.35
CA GLY A 79 -21.34 -16.12 7.53
C GLY A 79 -20.68 -17.46 7.89
N ARG A 80 -20.27 -18.27 6.90
CA ARG A 80 -19.47 -19.48 7.14
C ARG A 80 -18.10 -19.16 7.73
N MET A 81 -17.44 -18.13 7.20
CA MET A 81 -16.14 -17.66 7.71
C MET A 81 -16.26 -17.17 9.15
N LEU A 82 -17.29 -16.38 9.48
CA LEU A 82 -17.53 -15.89 10.85
C LEU A 82 -17.76 -17.03 11.83
N ARG A 83 -18.55 -18.04 11.46
CA ARG A 83 -18.70 -19.26 12.28
C ARG A 83 -17.36 -19.96 12.49
N ARG A 84 -16.55 -20.11 11.44
CA ARG A 84 -15.22 -20.73 11.56
C ARG A 84 -14.28 -19.95 12.47
N ILE A 85 -14.28 -18.61 12.36
CA ILE A 85 -13.51 -17.71 13.23
C ILE A 85 -13.93 -17.90 14.70
N HIS A 86 -15.24 -17.96 14.96
CA HIS A 86 -15.78 -18.16 16.30
C HIS A 86 -15.37 -19.53 16.88
N ASP A 87 -15.47 -20.59 16.09
CA ASP A 87 -15.16 -21.96 16.53
C ASP A 87 -13.67 -22.18 16.82
N GLU A 88 -12.78 -21.58 16.04
CA GLU A 88 -11.33 -21.70 16.26
C GLU A 88 -10.83 -20.84 17.43
N ALA A 89 -11.51 -19.73 17.73
CA ALA A 89 -11.22 -18.85 18.86
C ALA A 89 -9.73 -18.44 18.98
N ALA A 90 -9.07 -18.15 17.85
CA ALA A 90 -7.70 -17.66 17.83
C ALA A 90 -7.58 -16.29 18.51
N GLU A 91 -6.42 -16.02 19.14
CA GLU A 91 -6.16 -14.77 19.87
C GLU A 91 -6.19 -13.55 18.95
N ASN A 92 -5.64 -13.71 17.75
CA ASN A 92 -5.64 -12.69 16.70
C ASN A 92 -6.20 -13.27 15.42
N ILE A 93 -6.89 -12.43 14.65
CA ILE A 93 -7.55 -12.82 13.42
C ILE A 93 -7.19 -11.82 12.33
N VAL A 94 -6.77 -12.33 11.18
CA VAL A 94 -6.66 -11.54 9.95
C VAL A 94 -7.66 -12.10 8.95
N VAL A 95 -8.50 -11.22 8.41
CA VAL A 95 -9.43 -11.53 7.33
C VAL A 95 -9.00 -10.78 6.09
N GLY A 96 -8.70 -11.48 5.01
CA GLY A 96 -8.46 -10.90 3.69
C GLY A 96 -9.67 -11.10 2.77
N MET A 97 -9.99 -10.08 1.97
CA MET A 97 -10.94 -10.25 0.86
C MET A 97 -10.73 -9.20 -0.22
N ASN A 98 -10.99 -9.58 -1.46
CA ASN A 98 -11.13 -8.63 -2.54
C ASN A 98 -12.49 -7.92 -2.41
N LEU A 99 -12.47 -6.59 -2.41
CA LEU A 99 -13.69 -5.79 -2.30
C LEU A 99 -13.51 -4.41 -2.97
N PRO A 100 -14.35 -4.04 -3.95
CA PRO A 100 -15.36 -4.90 -4.59
C PRO A 100 -14.68 -5.91 -5.52
N PHE A 101 -15.39 -6.96 -5.93
CA PHE A 101 -15.08 -7.65 -7.17
C PHE A 101 -15.43 -6.75 -8.36
N PHE A 102 -14.67 -6.87 -9.45
CA PHE A 102 -14.93 -6.19 -10.69
C PHE A 102 -14.82 -7.18 -11.85
N ASN A 103 -15.85 -7.26 -12.67
CA ASN A 103 -15.83 -8.05 -13.91
C ASN A 103 -16.83 -7.48 -14.92
N ARG A 104 -16.55 -7.59 -16.22
CA ARG A 104 -17.42 -7.08 -17.31
C ARG A 104 -17.96 -5.67 -17.04
N SER A 105 -17.06 -4.76 -16.63
CA SER A 105 -17.36 -3.36 -16.32
C SER A 105 -18.33 -3.12 -15.15
N ARG A 106 -18.44 -4.07 -14.22
CA ARG A 106 -19.35 -4.00 -13.08
C ARG A 106 -18.67 -4.33 -11.76
N PHE A 107 -18.99 -3.54 -10.72
CA PHE A 107 -18.61 -3.81 -9.33
C PHE A 107 -19.67 -4.62 -8.59
N PHE A 108 -19.25 -5.57 -7.74
CA PHE A 108 -20.12 -6.37 -6.87
C PHE A 108 -19.34 -6.94 -5.67
N PRO A 109 -19.97 -7.41 -4.59
CA PRO A 109 -21.41 -7.38 -4.30
C PRO A 109 -21.95 -5.95 -4.11
N ALA A 110 -23.27 -5.80 -4.02
CA ALA A 110 -23.85 -4.56 -3.49
C ALA A 110 -23.33 -4.33 -2.06
N PHE A 111 -23.13 -3.06 -1.70
CA PHE A 111 -22.54 -2.72 -0.40
C PHE A 111 -23.45 -3.15 0.75
N ASP A 112 -22.95 -4.04 1.61
CA ASP A 112 -23.59 -4.42 2.86
C ASP A 112 -22.59 -4.39 4.03
N LEU A 113 -22.97 -3.68 5.08
CA LEU A 113 -22.13 -3.44 6.24
C LEU A 113 -22.29 -4.47 7.36
N SER A 114 -23.38 -5.24 7.36
CA SER A 114 -23.77 -6.16 8.44
C SER A 114 -22.72 -7.23 8.74
N PRO A 115 -22.13 -7.94 7.75
CA PRO A 115 -21.07 -8.91 8.02
C PRO A 115 -19.82 -8.29 8.66
N PHE A 116 -19.49 -7.04 8.30
CA PHE A 116 -18.35 -6.33 8.89
C PHE A 116 -18.63 -5.89 10.33
N ARG A 117 -19.88 -5.50 10.65
CA ARG A 117 -20.32 -5.25 12.04
C ARG A 117 -20.28 -6.50 12.90
N GLU A 118 -20.53 -7.67 12.33
CA GLU A 118 -20.40 -8.96 13.02
C GLU A 118 -18.93 -9.35 13.22
N LEU A 119 -18.08 -9.14 12.20
CA LEU A 119 -16.64 -9.37 12.27
C LEU A 119 -15.98 -8.53 13.39
N ARG A 120 -16.42 -7.28 13.55
CA ARG A 120 -15.84 -6.29 14.48
C ARG A 120 -14.32 -6.18 14.31
N PRO A 121 -13.81 -5.78 13.13
CA PRO A 121 -12.39 -5.49 12.97
C PRO A 121 -12.00 -4.34 13.91
N ASP A 122 -10.80 -4.41 14.47
CA ASP A 122 -10.15 -3.34 15.22
C ASP A 122 -9.44 -2.35 14.29
N ILE A 123 -9.10 -2.79 13.07
CA ILE A 123 -8.36 -2.03 12.07
C ILE A 123 -8.64 -2.53 10.65
N VAL A 124 -8.67 -1.60 9.68
CA VAL A 124 -8.76 -1.90 8.25
C VAL A 124 -7.44 -1.56 7.57
N ILE A 125 -6.94 -2.47 6.75
CA ILE A 125 -5.78 -2.28 5.89
C ILE A 125 -6.24 -2.38 4.43
N THR A 126 -6.19 -1.27 3.70
CA THR A 126 -6.48 -1.27 2.26
C THR A 126 -5.18 -1.45 1.49
N LEU A 127 -5.05 -2.55 0.78
CA LEU A 127 -3.90 -2.88 -0.03
C LEU A 127 -3.99 -2.26 -1.42
N ILE A 128 -2.89 -1.66 -1.86
CA ILE A 128 -2.73 -1.10 -3.20
C ILE A 128 -1.43 -1.55 -3.87
N GLU A 129 -1.35 -1.33 -5.18
CA GLU A 129 -0.18 -1.62 -6.00
C GLU A 129 -0.24 -0.78 -7.29
N GLU A 130 0.81 -0.81 -8.10
CA GLU A 130 0.85 -0.11 -9.38
C GLU A 130 -0.20 -0.67 -10.34
N GLU A 131 -0.94 0.22 -11.00
CA GLU A 131 -2.02 -0.16 -11.90
C GLU A 131 -1.56 -1.05 -13.06
N HIS A 132 -0.35 -0.83 -13.56
CA HIS A 132 0.21 -1.62 -14.67
C HIS A 132 0.61 -3.04 -14.24
N VAL A 133 1.07 -3.21 -12.99
CA VAL A 133 1.35 -4.52 -12.40
C VAL A 133 0.05 -5.29 -12.19
N MET A 134 -0.94 -4.64 -11.55
CA MET A 134 -2.26 -5.23 -11.34
C MET A 134 -2.92 -5.65 -12.66
N TRP A 135 -2.84 -4.78 -13.69
CA TRP A 135 -3.37 -5.06 -15.02
C TRP A 135 -2.71 -6.30 -15.64
N ARG A 136 -1.37 -6.35 -15.67
CA ARG A 136 -0.65 -7.50 -16.24
C ARG A 136 -0.95 -8.79 -15.47
N ARG A 137 -1.03 -8.71 -14.15
CA ARG A 137 -1.35 -9.87 -13.30
C ARG A 137 -2.70 -10.47 -13.66
N VAL A 138 -3.73 -9.65 -13.90
CA VAL A 138 -5.02 -10.17 -14.36
C VAL A 138 -4.89 -10.87 -15.72
N GLN A 139 -4.17 -10.27 -16.67
CA GLN A 139 -3.96 -10.90 -17.98
C GLN A 139 -3.24 -12.24 -17.89
N MET A 140 -2.15 -12.32 -17.12
CA MET A 140 -1.41 -13.57 -16.91
C MET A 140 -2.31 -14.67 -16.33
N ARG A 141 -3.26 -14.30 -15.46
CA ARG A 141 -4.24 -15.24 -14.91
C ARG A 141 -5.21 -15.74 -15.97
N GLU A 142 -5.70 -14.88 -16.87
CA GLU A 142 -6.54 -15.29 -18.00
C GLU A 142 -5.77 -16.16 -19.00
N GLU A 143 -4.53 -15.79 -19.34
CA GLU A 143 -3.60 -16.55 -20.20
C GLU A 143 -3.33 -17.96 -19.63
N SER A 144 -3.21 -18.09 -18.31
CA SER A 144 -3.01 -19.37 -17.61
C SER A 144 -4.24 -20.30 -17.59
N GLY A 145 -5.34 -19.91 -18.23
CA GLY A 145 -6.51 -20.76 -18.43
C GLY A 145 -7.62 -20.59 -17.40
N ARG A 146 -7.61 -19.54 -16.55
CA ARG A 146 -8.74 -19.26 -15.64
C ARG A 146 -10.02 -18.84 -16.36
N ARG A 147 -9.92 -18.26 -17.57
CA ARG A 147 -11.02 -17.90 -18.48
C ARG A 147 -12.21 -17.24 -17.76
N THR A 148 -11.96 -16.28 -16.89
CA THR A 148 -13.01 -15.55 -16.16
C THR A 148 -13.72 -14.51 -17.04
N GLY A 149 -13.18 -14.24 -18.23
CA GLY A 149 -13.68 -13.21 -19.14
C GLY A 149 -13.31 -11.80 -18.69
N ALA A 150 -12.27 -11.71 -17.86
CA ALA A 150 -11.76 -10.47 -17.28
C ALA A 150 -10.93 -9.71 -18.31
N GLU A 151 -11.59 -8.89 -19.11
CA GLU A 151 -10.96 -7.91 -20.00
C GLU A 151 -11.08 -6.51 -19.39
N PHE A 152 -9.95 -5.91 -19.05
CA PHE A 152 -9.90 -4.60 -18.41
C PHE A 152 -8.91 -3.68 -19.13
N ARG A 153 -9.28 -2.40 -19.23
CA ARG A 153 -8.34 -1.35 -19.57
C ARG A 153 -7.57 -0.92 -18.32
N LEU A 154 -6.41 -0.29 -18.51
CA LEU A 154 -5.61 0.26 -17.41
C LEU A 154 -6.42 1.26 -16.56
N LYS A 155 -7.32 2.02 -17.19
CA LYS A 155 -8.20 2.97 -16.49
C LYS A 155 -9.19 2.28 -15.55
N ASP A 156 -9.69 1.10 -15.92
CA ASP A 156 -10.60 0.31 -15.08
C ASP A 156 -9.89 -0.14 -13.80
N ILE A 157 -8.60 -0.49 -13.90
CA ILE A 157 -7.77 -0.85 -12.74
C ILE A 157 -7.59 0.33 -11.78
N VAL A 158 -7.35 1.53 -12.30
CA VAL A 158 -7.27 2.76 -11.49
C VAL A 158 -8.61 3.03 -10.79
N ALA A 159 -9.72 2.92 -11.52
CA ALA A 159 -11.06 3.09 -10.95
C ALA A 159 -11.33 2.05 -9.85
N TRP A 160 -10.97 0.78 -10.10
CA TRP A 160 -11.15 -0.30 -9.13
C TRP A 160 -10.36 -0.07 -7.84
N ARG A 161 -9.09 0.34 -7.95
CA ARG A 161 -8.26 0.70 -6.78
C ARG A 161 -8.92 1.81 -5.96
N ASN A 162 -9.41 2.87 -6.61
CA ASN A 162 -10.07 3.98 -5.94
C ASN A 162 -11.39 3.57 -5.28
N THR A 163 -12.20 2.74 -5.95
CA THR A 163 -13.45 2.20 -5.38
C THR A 163 -13.17 1.33 -4.15
N THR A 164 -12.10 0.53 -4.18
CA THR A 164 -11.67 -0.28 -3.03
C THR A 164 -11.35 0.62 -1.83
N ILE A 165 -10.56 1.68 -2.04
CA ILE A 165 -10.22 2.66 -0.99
C ILE A 165 -11.51 3.32 -0.44
N LEU A 166 -12.41 3.76 -1.31
CA LEU A 166 -13.67 4.38 -0.90
C LEU A 166 -14.53 3.46 -0.04
N LEU A 167 -14.72 2.20 -0.45
CA LEU A 167 -15.51 1.23 0.32
C LEU A 167 -14.85 0.93 1.67
N ALA A 168 -13.53 0.80 1.71
CA ALA A 168 -12.79 0.61 2.95
C ALA A 168 -12.91 1.81 3.91
N ASP A 169 -12.89 3.04 3.38
CA ASP A 169 -13.13 4.27 4.15
C ASP A 169 -14.56 4.33 4.69
N ILE A 170 -15.57 3.89 3.92
CA ILE A 170 -16.95 3.79 4.39
C ILE A 170 -17.05 2.75 5.52
N ILE A 171 -16.49 1.55 5.33
CA ILE A 171 -16.50 0.49 6.35
C ILE A 171 -15.84 0.96 7.64
N SER A 172 -14.63 1.51 7.54
CA SER A 172 -13.86 1.96 8.70
C SER A 172 -14.57 3.10 9.45
N ARG A 173 -15.12 4.08 8.74
CA ARG A 173 -15.89 5.19 9.34
C ARG A 173 -17.13 4.68 10.08
N GLU A 174 -17.89 3.78 9.46
CA GLU A 174 -19.12 3.23 10.04
C GLU A 174 -18.86 2.31 11.25
N LEU A 175 -17.67 1.72 11.32
CA LEU A 175 -17.24 0.88 12.44
C LEU A 175 -16.45 1.65 13.50
N GLY A 176 -16.07 2.91 13.23
CA GLY A 176 -15.27 3.74 14.14
C GLY A 176 -13.83 3.24 14.32
N VAL A 177 -13.23 2.68 13.27
CA VAL A 177 -11.86 2.16 13.27
C VAL A 177 -10.99 2.86 12.22
N ASP A 178 -9.68 2.75 12.36
CA ASP A 178 -8.74 3.31 11.38
C ASP A 178 -8.71 2.47 10.09
N ASN A 179 -8.61 3.16 8.95
CA ASN A 179 -8.21 2.56 7.67
C ASN A 179 -6.84 3.09 7.25
N HIS A 180 -5.89 2.17 7.04
CA HIS A 180 -4.59 2.49 6.46
C HIS A 180 -4.49 1.96 5.03
N VAL A 181 -4.24 2.87 4.10
CA VAL A 181 -3.92 2.51 2.71
C VAL A 181 -2.43 2.20 2.63
N VAL A 182 -2.06 1.00 2.20
CA VAL A 182 -0.66 0.53 2.21
C VAL A 182 -0.36 -0.24 0.93
N ALA A 183 0.77 0.04 0.30
CA ALA A 183 1.19 -0.76 -0.85
C ALA A 183 1.63 -2.16 -0.40
N VAL A 184 1.27 -3.21 -1.15
CA VAL A 184 1.69 -4.59 -0.83
C VAL A 184 3.20 -4.80 -0.85
N LYS A 185 3.94 -3.91 -1.50
CA LYS A 185 5.40 -3.91 -1.56
C LYS A 185 6.08 -3.33 -0.31
N HIS A 186 5.32 -2.72 0.61
CA HIS A 186 5.87 -2.38 1.93
C HIS A 186 6.34 -3.66 2.64
N PRO A 187 7.38 -3.60 3.48
CA PRO A 187 7.85 -4.77 4.20
C PRO A 187 6.83 -5.23 5.24
N ALA A 188 6.84 -6.53 5.54
CA ALA A 188 5.95 -7.14 6.55
C ALA A 188 6.07 -6.47 7.93
N SER A 189 7.25 -5.92 8.26
CA SER A 189 7.47 -5.14 9.49
C SER A 189 6.63 -3.87 9.57
N THR A 190 6.37 -3.18 8.45
CA THR A 190 5.48 -2.01 8.43
C THR A 190 4.07 -2.41 8.84
N PHE A 191 3.53 -3.48 8.25
CA PHE A 191 2.20 -3.99 8.60
C PHE A 191 2.15 -4.48 10.05
N TYR A 192 3.18 -5.22 10.50
CA TYR A 192 3.25 -5.69 11.88
C TYR A 192 3.16 -4.55 12.88
N ARG A 193 3.90 -3.46 12.66
CA ARG A 193 3.86 -2.27 13.51
C ARG A 193 2.48 -1.64 13.56
N LEU A 194 1.84 -1.47 12.39
CA LEU A 194 0.48 -0.92 12.29
C LEU A 194 -0.54 -1.77 13.06
N LEU A 195 -0.39 -3.10 13.04
CA LEU A 195 -1.35 -4.02 13.65
C LEU A 195 -1.11 -4.28 15.15
N PHE A 196 0.16 -4.40 15.56
CA PHE A 196 0.51 -5.00 16.86
C PHE A 196 1.35 -4.08 17.76
N GLU A 197 1.98 -3.04 17.24
CA GLU A 197 2.78 -2.11 18.04
C GLU A 197 2.02 -0.82 18.30
N ARG A 198 1.16 -0.84 19.33
CA ARG A 198 0.45 0.37 19.76
C ARG A 198 1.45 1.47 20.08
N GLY A 199 1.31 2.61 19.41
CA GLY A 199 2.20 3.76 19.58
C GLY A 199 3.40 3.78 18.64
N ALA A 200 3.60 2.79 17.77
CA ALA A 200 4.60 2.89 16.70
C ALA A 200 4.36 4.16 15.88
N LEU A 201 5.43 4.89 15.58
CA LEU A 201 5.36 6.12 14.81
C LEU A 201 5.05 5.79 13.36
N LYS A 202 3.94 6.33 12.88
CA LYS A 202 3.58 6.32 11.46
C LYS A 202 4.24 7.50 10.77
N VAL A 203 5.15 7.26 9.85
CA VAL A 203 5.92 8.33 9.18
C VAL A 203 5.79 8.25 7.68
N TYR A 204 5.39 9.34 7.03
CA TYR A 204 5.48 9.47 5.59
C TYR A 204 6.88 9.90 5.19
N LEU A 205 7.47 9.18 4.22
CA LEU A 205 8.79 9.50 3.69
C LEU A 205 8.65 10.41 2.48
N SER A 206 9.19 11.62 2.58
CA SER A 206 9.27 12.59 1.49
C SER A 206 10.72 12.71 1.02
N PHE A 207 10.98 12.52 -0.27
CA PHE A 207 12.33 12.61 -0.84
C PHE A 207 12.28 12.92 -2.34
N PRO A 208 13.37 13.42 -2.95
CA PRO A 208 13.40 13.77 -4.36
C PRO A 208 13.28 12.52 -5.23
N ILE A 209 12.31 12.50 -6.15
CA ILE A 209 12.12 11.37 -7.08
C ILE A 209 12.41 11.81 -8.51
N THR A 210 11.56 12.68 -9.05
CA THR A 210 11.55 13.01 -10.49
C THR A 210 12.89 13.52 -11.02
N ALA A 211 13.49 14.52 -10.36
CA ALA A 211 14.70 15.18 -10.82
C ALA A 211 15.98 14.34 -10.58
N VAL A 212 15.86 13.22 -9.88
CA VAL A 212 17.03 12.40 -9.47
C VAL A 212 16.92 10.96 -9.97
N ARG A 213 15.80 10.60 -10.60
CA ARG A 213 15.49 9.23 -11.06
C ARG A 213 16.56 8.63 -11.96
N ASP A 214 17.19 9.42 -12.80
CA ASP A 214 18.22 8.93 -13.73
C ASP A 214 19.64 8.94 -13.13
N ARG A 215 19.81 9.41 -11.88
CA ARG A 215 21.09 9.51 -11.17
C ARG A 215 21.25 8.34 -10.20
N LYS A 216 22.09 7.35 -10.56
CA LYS A 216 22.28 6.11 -9.78
C LYS A 216 22.76 6.36 -8.36
N GLU A 217 23.67 7.30 -8.18
CA GLU A 217 24.24 7.65 -6.87
C GLU A 217 23.17 8.26 -5.96
N ALA A 218 22.35 9.16 -6.51
CA ALA A 218 21.22 9.76 -5.77
C ALA A 218 20.17 8.71 -5.39
N ARG A 219 19.84 7.79 -6.32
CA ARG A 219 18.94 6.66 -6.02
C ARG A 219 19.47 5.79 -4.88
N ALA A 220 20.75 5.41 -4.94
CA ALA A 220 21.37 4.58 -3.92
C ALA A 220 21.40 5.25 -2.54
N GLU A 221 21.66 6.56 -2.51
CA GLU A 221 21.62 7.36 -1.27
C GLU A 221 20.21 7.40 -0.66
N ILE A 222 19.19 7.70 -1.48
CA ILE A 222 17.78 7.72 -1.07
C ILE A 222 17.32 6.33 -0.62
N ASP A 223 17.70 5.28 -1.33
CA ASP A 223 17.42 3.88 -0.95
C ASP A 223 18.09 3.50 0.39
N GLY A 224 19.24 4.11 0.72
CA GLY A 224 19.85 4.05 2.05
C GLY A 224 18.97 4.66 3.13
N PHE A 225 18.45 5.86 2.90
CA PHE A 225 17.48 6.51 3.79
C PHE A 225 16.21 5.67 3.96
N ARG A 226 15.60 5.23 2.86
CA ARG A 226 14.37 4.41 2.86
C ARG A 226 14.54 3.14 3.70
N ARG A 227 15.64 2.40 3.51
CA ARG A 227 15.98 1.23 4.35
C ARG A 227 16.06 1.56 5.82
N ARG A 228 16.76 2.65 6.16
CA ARG A 228 16.94 3.09 7.54
C ARG A 228 15.60 3.38 8.22
N MET A 229 14.68 4.00 7.50
CA MET A 229 13.35 4.37 7.99
C MET A 229 12.43 3.16 8.17
N HIS A 230 12.36 2.25 7.18
CA HIS A 230 11.59 1.00 7.30
C HIS A 230 12.10 0.09 8.43
N GLY A 231 13.40 0.16 8.75
CA GLY A 231 13.98 -0.56 9.87
C GLY A 231 13.44 -0.11 11.24
N ARG A 232 13.03 1.16 11.37
CA ARG A 232 12.70 1.79 12.66
C ARG A 232 11.22 2.07 12.86
N PHE A 233 10.52 2.51 11.82
CA PHE A 233 9.17 3.07 11.95
C PHE A 233 8.15 2.31 11.11
N ALA A 234 6.86 2.62 11.32
CA ALA A 234 5.81 2.29 10.37
C ALA A 234 5.88 3.31 9.20
N ALA A 235 6.84 3.10 8.30
CA ALA A 235 7.13 4.03 7.22
C ALA A 235 6.19 3.81 6.02
N PHE A 236 5.51 4.88 5.59
CA PHE A 236 4.77 4.99 4.34
C PHE A 236 5.66 5.59 3.27
N ASP A 237 6.06 4.75 2.32
CA ASP A 237 7.01 5.09 1.28
C ASP A 237 6.27 5.25 -0.06
N PRO A 238 6.31 6.45 -0.67
CA PRO A 238 5.58 6.74 -1.90
C PRO A 238 6.08 5.90 -3.08
N LEU A 239 7.34 5.45 -3.10
CA LEU A 239 7.91 4.63 -4.18
C LEU A 239 7.61 3.13 -4.04
N MET A 240 6.94 2.69 -2.97
CA MET A 240 6.41 1.31 -2.94
C MET A 240 5.25 1.11 -3.94
N VAL A 241 4.79 2.18 -4.58
CA VAL A 241 3.98 2.18 -5.80
C VAL A 241 4.63 3.18 -6.75
N ASP A 242 5.30 2.71 -7.81
CA ASP A 242 6.00 3.59 -8.75
C ASP A 242 5.21 3.82 -10.03
N GLU A 243 4.14 4.63 -9.97
CA GLU A 243 3.32 4.93 -11.16
C GLU A 243 4.09 5.73 -12.23
N ARG A 244 5.20 6.39 -11.85
CA ARG A 244 6.03 7.14 -12.81
C ARG A 244 6.72 6.25 -13.84
N ALA A 245 6.87 4.95 -13.56
CA ALA A 245 7.42 3.99 -14.51
C ALA A 245 6.66 4.01 -15.85
N LEU A 246 5.35 4.24 -15.86
CA LEU A 246 4.56 4.38 -17.09
C LEU A 246 5.00 5.57 -17.95
N ARG A 247 5.30 6.70 -17.32
CA ARG A 247 5.76 7.91 -18.03
C ARG A 247 7.15 7.70 -18.61
N THR A 248 8.04 7.05 -17.85
CA THR A 248 9.38 6.66 -18.30
C THR A 248 9.30 5.71 -19.50
N ALA A 249 8.51 4.65 -19.38
CA ALA A 249 8.31 3.67 -20.45
C ALA A 249 7.66 4.28 -21.71
N LEU A 250 6.69 5.19 -21.56
CA LEU A 250 6.09 5.87 -22.72
C LEU A 250 7.12 6.68 -23.49
N ALA A 251 8.00 7.40 -22.78
CA ALA A 251 9.02 8.25 -23.39
C ALA A 251 10.08 7.43 -24.17
N SER A 252 10.35 6.20 -23.75
CA SER A 252 11.30 5.29 -24.40
C SER A 252 10.67 4.41 -25.50
N SER A 253 9.33 4.27 -25.54
CA SER A 253 8.62 3.38 -26.46
C SER A 253 8.20 4.06 -27.77
N LYS A 254 8.29 3.32 -28.90
CA LYS A 254 7.81 3.72 -30.24
C LYS A 254 6.70 2.76 -30.72
N GLY A 255 5.75 3.27 -31.51
CA GLY A 255 4.63 2.47 -32.05
C GLY A 255 3.51 2.24 -31.03
N ASP A 256 2.55 1.37 -31.33
CA ASP A 256 1.26 1.27 -30.61
C ASP A 256 1.31 0.51 -29.28
N VAL A 257 2.49 0.06 -28.85
CA VAL A 257 2.71 -0.66 -27.60
C VAL A 257 3.76 0.06 -26.77
N VAL A 258 3.48 0.22 -25.48
CA VAL A 258 4.42 0.70 -24.46
C VAL A 258 4.94 -0.49 -23.68
N GLU A 259 6.25 -0.62 -23.57
CA GLU A 259 6.91 -1.70 -22.86
C GLU A 259 7.50 -1.17 -21.55
N VAL A 260 6.86 -1.47 -20.42
CA VAL A 260 7.42 -1.17 -19.10
C VAL A 260 8.37 -2.30 -18.72
N ARG A 261 9.63 -1.97 -18.48
CA ARG A 261 10.67 -2.93 -18.09
C ARG A 261 11.01 -2.81 -16.62
N ALA A 262 11.67 -3.83 -16.08
CA ALA A 262 12.05 -3.84 -14.67
C ALA A 262 13.01 -2.66 -14.33
N GLU A 263 13.88 -2.28 -15.27
CA GLU A 263 14.79 -1.13 -15.11
C GLU A 263 14.08 0.23 -15.11
N ASP A 264 12.88 0.32 -15.68
CA ASP A 264 12.07 1.54 -15.65
C ASP A 264 11.45 1.80 -14.27
N VAL A 265 11.48 0.79 -13.39
CA VAL A 265 10.84 0.82 -12.07
C VAL A 265 11.89 1.11 -10.98
N TRP A 266 11.59 2.10 -10.15
CA TRP A 266 12.34 2.43 -8.94
C TRP A 266 11.43 2.27 -7.74
N ASN A 267 11.17 1.02 -7.36
CA ASN A 267 10.32 0.68 -6.23
C ASN A 267 11.13 0.18 -5.01
N VAL A 268 11.07 -1.11 -4.69
CA VAL A 268 11.61 -1.71 -3.48
C VAL A 268 13.15 -1.63 -3.47
N PRO A 269 13.76 -0.91 -2.50
CA PRO A 269 15.21 -0.85 -2.34
C PRO A 269 15.83 -2.23 -2.13
N ALA A 270 17.03 -2.44 -2.66
CA ALA A 270 17.82 -3.63 -2.36
C ALA A 270 18.07 -3.74 -0.83
N GLY A 271 17.72 -4.87 -0.23
CA GLY A 271 17.83 -5.11 1.22
C GLY A 271 16.54 -4.85 2.00
N ILE A 272 15.45 -4.42 1.35
CA ILE A 272 14.10 -4.50 1.90
C ILE A 272 13.43 -5.74 1.31
N GLU A 273 12.88 -6.58 2.18
CA GLU A 273 12.03 -7.70 1.79
C GLU A 273 10.57 -7.21 1.72
N PRO A 274 9.95 -7.11 0.53
CA PRO A 274 8.57 -6.66 0.42
C PRO A 274 7.61 -7.75 0.91
N ALA A 275 6.44 -7.37 1.42
CA ALA A 275 5.42 -8.35 1.82
C ALA A 275 4.86 -9.12 0.61
N CYS A 276 4.83 -8.48 -0.55
CA CYS A 276 4.50 -9.11 -1.82
C CYS A 276 5.56 -8.76 -2.88
N ARG A 277 6.08 -9.78 -3.55
CA ARG A 277 7.03 -9.61 -4.66
C ARG A 277 6.27 -9.53 -5.99
N ASP A 278 6.94 -8.95 -6.98
CA ASP A 278 6.50 -9.05 -8.37
C ASP A 278 6.66 -10.49 -8.87
N GLU A 279 5.69 -10.98 -9.64
CA GLU A 279 5.72 -12.37 -10.12
C GLU A 279 6.82 -12.63 -11.16
N ALA A 280 7.29 -13.89 -11.18
CA ALA A 280 8.18 -14.35 -12.23
C ALA A 280 7.50 -14.20 -13.60
N GLY A 281 8.20 -13.57 -14.55
CA GLY A 281 7.68 -13.31 -15.89
C GLY A 281 6.72 -12.12 -16.00
N LEU A 282 6.57 -11.31 -14.94
CA LEU A 282 5.76 -10.09 -14.98
C LEU A 282 6.29 -9.09 -16.03
N TYR A 283 7.60 -8.87 -16.04
CA TYR A 283 8.27 -7.96 -16.96
C TYR A 283 8.86 -8.69 -18.19
N PRO A 284 8.91 -8.04 -19.36
CA PRO A 284 8.36 -6.70 -19.62
C PRO A 284 6.82 -6.70 -19.70
N ILE A 285 6.20 -5.64 -19.18
CA ILE A 285 4.76 -5.43 -19.26
C ILE A 285 4.46 -4.67 -20.55
N ARG A 286 3.68 -5.28 -21.45
CA ARG A 286 3.32 -4.70 -22.74
C ARG A 286 1.89 -4.18 -22.72
N ILE A 287 1.74 -2.87 -22.82
CA ILE A 287 0.44 -2.18 -22.68
C ILE A 287 0.14 -1.44 -23.98
N PRO A 288 -1.09 -1.51 -24.52
CA PRO A 288 -1.51 -0.66 -25.62
C PRO A 288 -1.28 0.83 -25.30
N ARG A 289 -0.68 1.57 -26.24
CA ARG A 289 -0.27 2.97 -26.04
C ARG A 289 -1.45 3.85 -25.62
N ASP A 290 -2.61 3.66 -26.23
CA ASP A 290 -3.82 4.44 -25.96
C ASP A 290 -4.23 4.34 -24.48
N GLN A 291 -4.09 3.16 -23.86
CA GLN A 291 -4.39 2.95 -22.44
C GLN A 291 -3.40 3.66 -21.52
N VAL A 292 -2.11 3.67 -21.88
CA VAL A 292 -1.09 4.39 -21.12
C VAL A 292 -1.33 5.89 -21.21
N GLU A 293 -1.56 6.41 -22.41
CA GLU A 293 -1.84 7.83 -22.63
C GLU A 293 -3.12 8.29 -21.91
N GLU A 294 -4.15 7.44 -21.86
CA GLU A 294 -5.38 7.70 -21.10
C GLU A 294 -5.11 7.88 -19.61
N VAL A 295 -4.32 7.00 -18.98
CA VAL A 295 -3.98 7.11 -17.55
C VAL A 295 -3.03 8.27 -17.28
N LEU A 296 -2.08 8.53 -18.18
CA LEU A 296 -1.10 9.61 -18.01
C LEU A 296 -1.70 11.02 -17.95
N ARG A 297 -2.91 11.22 -18.49
CA ARG A 297 -3.66 12.48 -18.34
C ARG A 297 -3.96 12.81 -16.88
N ASP A 298 -4.15 11.78 -16.05
CA ASP A 298 -4.49 11.90 -14.63
C ASP A 298 -3.38 11.45 -13.68
N LEU A 299 -2.25 10.96 -14.19
CA LEU A 299 -1.17 10.37 -13.39
C LEU A 299 -0.71 11.29 -12.25
N ASP A 300 -0.54 12.58 -12.50
CA ASP A 300 -0.06 13.52 -11.49
C ASP A 300 -1.08 13.68 -10.35
N ASN A 301 -2.39 13.64 -10.66
CA ASN A 301 -3.44 13.63 -9.65
C ASN A 301 -3.47 12.30 -8.87
N ILE A 302 -3.28 11.18 -9.57
CA ILE A 302 -3.22 9.85 -8.96
C ILE A 302 -2.10 9.78 -7.92
N ILE A 303 -0.89 10.19 -8.29
CA ILE A 303 0.28 10.23 -7.39
C ILE A 303 0.02 11.18 -6.23
N ARG A 304 -0.42 12.42 -6.52
CA ARG A 304 -0.64 13.45 -5.50
C ARG A 304 -1.65 13.00 -4.43
N TYR A 305 -2.79 12.45 -4.83
CA TYR A 305 -3.81 12.04 -3.86
C TYR A 305 -3.41 10.80 -3.05
N LYS A 306 -2.65 9.87 -3.65
CA LYS A 306 -2.01 8.77 -2.91
C LYS A 306 -1.06 9.30 -1.84
N ASP A 307 -0.17 10.21 -2.22
CA ASP A 307 0.85 10.75 -1.31
C ASP A 307 0.20 11.58 -0.19
N TYR A 308 -0.82 12.38 -0.51
CA TYR A 308 -1.60 13.11 0.50
C TYR A 308 -2.34 12.16 1.44
N ARG A 309 -2.88 11.04 0.94
CA ARG A 309 -3.48 10.00 1.79
C ARG A 309 -2.44 9.40 2.75
N TYR A 310 -1.24 9.12 2.27
CA TYR A 310 -0.14 8.64 3.13
C TYR A 310 0.26 9.68 4.20
N ILE A 311 0.31 10.97 3.85
CA ILE A 311 0.57 12.04 4.84
C ILE A 311 -0.55 12.11 5.88
N GLN A 312 -1.83 12.08 5.45
CA GLN A 312 -2.98 12.20 6.36
C GLN A 312 -3.03 11.08 7.41
N GLN A 313 -2.74 9.85 7.01
CA GLN A 313 -2.75 8.69 7.92
C GLN A 313 -1.48 8.55 8.77
N SER A 314 -0.45 9.34 8.48
CA SER A 314 0.81 9.39 9.24
C SER A 314 0.72 10.31 10.44
N ASP A 315 1.61 10.12 11.40
CA ASP A 315 1.79 10.98 12.58
C ASP A 315 2.77 12.13 12.30
N ALA A 316 3.72 11.90 11.38
CA ALA A 316 4.73 12.87 10.95
C ALA A 316 5.14 12.67 9.48
N VAL A 317 5.83 13.68 8.94
CA VAL A 317 6.56 13.60 7.66
C VAL A 317 8.06 13.68 7.92
N ALA A 318 8.82 12.75 7.36
CA ALA A 318 10.29 12.81 7.31
C ALA A 318 10.72 13.20 5.89
N ALA A 319 11.16 14.45 5.74
CA ALA A 319 11.61 15.02 4.48
C ALA A 319 13.14 14.92 4.35
N TYR A 320 13.61 14.13 3.39
CA TYR A 320 15.02 13.87 3.14
C TYR A 320 15.54 14.72 1.98
N ARG A 321 16.47 15.64 2.28
CA ARG A 321 17.16 16.50 1.29
C ARG A 321 16.21 17.17 0.28
N PRO A 322 15.29 18.07 0.70
CA PRO A 322 14.39 18.77 -0.22
C PRO A 322 15.08 19.54 -1.35
N PHE A 323 16.36 19.88 -1.15
CA PHE A 323 17.21 20.62 -2.07
C PHE A 323 18.30 19.75 -2.73
N MET A 324 18.15 18.42 -2.77
CA MET A 324 19.18 17.53 -3.33
C MET A 324 19.60 17.97 -4.75
N GLY A 325 20.88 18.34 -4.90
CA GLY A 325 21.39 18.91 -6.14
C GLY A 325 21.12 20.41 -6.30
N ARG A 326 20.99 21.14 -5.17
CA ARG A 326 20.77 22.59 -5.06
C ARG A 326 19.51 23.12 -5.72
N THR A 327 18.53 22.25 -5.97
CA THR A 327 17.24 22.63 -6.55
C THR A 327 16.13 22.08 -5.67
N LEU A 328 15.18 22.94 -5.30
CA LEU A 328 14.02 22.52 -4.51
C LEU A 328 13.16 21.51 -5.29
N SER A 329 12.94 20.35 -4.71
CA SER A 329 11.98 19.37 -5.21
C SER A 329 10.56 19.92 -5.08
N ARG A 330 9.93 20.27 -6.22
CA ARG A 330 8.54 20.77 -6.25
C ARG A 330 7.54 19.80 -5.60
N GLY A 331 7.74 18.49 -5.78
CA GLY A 331 6.90 17.46 -5.16
C GLY A 331 6.99 17.51 -3.64
N MET A 332 8.22 17.49 -3.11
CA MET A 332 8.45 17.58 -1.67
C MET A 332 7.95 18.89 -1.07
N PHE A 333 8.12 20.01 -1.78
CA PHE A 333 7.59 21.29 -1.32
C PHE A 333 6.06 21.25 -1.19
N ALA A 334 5.36 20.62 -2.15
CA ALA A 334 3.91 20.44 -2.05
C ALA A 334 3.53 19.52 -0.87
N GLU A 335 4.26 18.42 -0.66
CA GLU A 335 4.05 17.48 0.45
C GLU A 335 4.28 18.14 1.81
N ILE A 336 5.38 18.89 1.98
CA ILE A 336 5.70 19.63 3.21
C ILE A 336 4.62 20.67 3.50
N ASN A 337 4.22 21.46 2.49
CA ASN A 337 3.16 22.46 2.68
C ASN A 337 1.81 21.81 3.01
N TYR A 338 1.48 20.70 2.38
CA TYR A 338 0.27 19.96 2.69
C TYR A 338 0.29 19.43 4.12
N ALA A 339 1.42 18.86 4.55
CA ALA A 339 1.63 18.37 5.90
C ALA A 339 1.42 19.47 6.96
N LEU A 340 2.03 20.63 6.77
CA LEU A 340 1.95 21.75 7.71
C LEU A 340 0.57 22.44 7.71
N ASN A 341 0.11 22.83 6.52
CA ASN A 341 -1.02 23.76 6.38
C ASN A 341 -2.38 23.06 6.27
N THR A 342 -2.42 21.78 5.92
CA THR A 342 -3.68 21.04 5.69
C THR A 342 -3.83 19.84 6.61
N ALA A 343 -2.81 18.98 6.70
CA ALA A 343 -2.88 17.76 7.50
C ALA A 343 -2.43 17.97 8.96
N HIS A 344 -1.89 19.15 9.29
CA HIS A 344 -1.38 19.54 10.60
C HIS A 344 -0.45 18.49 11.23
N LYS A 345 0.48 17.97 10.42
CA LYS A 345 1.48 16.97 10.82
C LYS A 345 2.78 17.66 11.20
N ARG A 346 3.49 17.10 12.18
CA ARG A 346 4.89 17.49 12.44
C ARG A 346 5.75 17.09 11.24
N VAL A 347 6.65 17.98 10.84
CA VAL A 347 7.60 17.76 9.75
C VAL A 347 9.02 17.75 10.32
N PHE A 348 9.78 16.72 9.97
CA PHE A 348 11.18 16.54 10.31
C PHE A 348 11.98 16.57 9.01
N ILE A 349 12.88 17.53 8.86
CA ILE A 349 13.59 17.80 7.62
C ILE A 349 15.07 17.54 7.83
N TYR A 350 15.64 16.64 7.04
CA TYR A 350 17.09 16.51 6.90
C TYR A 350 17.55 17.41 5.75
N TRP A 351 18.31 18.45 6.08
CA TRP A 351 18.85 19.42 5.13
C TRP A 351 20.34 19.67 5.39
N PRO A 352 21.21 18.88 4.75
CA PRO A 352 22.64 18.91 5.02
C PRO A 352 23.34 20.02 4.24
N LYS A 353 24.55 20.39 4.67
CA LYS A 353 25.29 21.57 4.16
C LYS A 353 25.66 21.46 2.68
N GLU A 354 25.73 20.26 2.12
CA GLU A 354 26.05 20.04 0.70
C GLU A 354 24.97 20.60 -0.23
N ASP A 355 23.74 20.73 0.27
CA ASP A 355 22.60 21.28 -0.48
C ASP A 355 22.50 22.81 -0.39
N TRP A 356 23.39 23.47 0.35
CA TRP A 356 23.31 24.91 0.59
C TRP A 356 23.98 25.70 -0.51
N GLU A 357 23.41 26.86 -0.82
CA GLU A 357 24.09 27.91 -1.58
C GLU A 357 24.70 28.94 -0.61
N PRO A 358 25.81 29.62 -1.00
CA PRO A 358 26.39 30.67 -0.16
C PRO A 358 25.36 31.76 0.18
N GLY A 359 25.14 31.99 1.47
CA GLY A 359 24.18 32.99 1.96
C GLY A 359 22.72 32.51 1.97
N MET A 360 22.45 31.24 1.70
CA MET A 360 21.10 30.66 1.77
C MET A 360 20.66 30.48 3.24
N GLU A 361 19.61 31.19 3.64
CA GLU A 361 18.90 30.92 4.89
C GLU A 361 17.94 29.73 4.72
N SER A 362 17.55 29.10 5.83
CA SER A 362 16.57 28.02 5.75
C SER A 362 15.24 28.53 5.22
N PRO A 363 14.71 27.95 4.13
CA PRO A 363 13.39 28.32 3.62
C PRO A 363 12.26 27.71 4.45
N PHE A 364 12.60 26.88 5.45
CA PHE A 364 11.64 26.23 6.33
C PHE A 364 11.60 26.98 7.66
N ASP A 365 10.39 27.32 8.10
CA ASP A 365 10.17 27.94 9.39
C ASP A 365 10.50 26.94 10.52
N PRO A 366 11.54 27.18 11.35
CA PRO A 366 11.91 26.28 12.45
C PRO A 366 10.84 26.14 13.52
N SER A 367 9.85 27.05 13.57
CA SER A 367 8.72 26.95 14.50
C SER A 367 7.67 25.92 14.04
N LEU A 368 7.69 25.55 12.76
CA LEU A 368 6.70 24.65 12.16
C LEU A 368 7.22 23.20 12.01
N GLY A 369 8.52 22.96 12.21
CA GLY A 369 9.12 21.65 12.09
C GLY A 369 10.54 21.55 12.64
N VAL A 370 11.08 20.34 12.68
CA VAL A 370 12.47 20.06 13.09
C VAL A 370 13.35 20.07 11.85
N ILE A 371 14.48 20.78 11.89
CA ILE A 371 15.43 20.85 10.76
C ILE A 371 16.80 20.40 11.25
N GLU A 372 17.30 19.30 10.71
CA GLU A 372 18.56 18.70 11.09
C GLU A 372 19.55 18.65 9.93
N GLN A 373 20.81 18.93 10.24
CA GLN A 373 21.92 18.81 9.29
C GLN A 373 22.57 17.42 9.34
N ASP A 374 22.23 16.62 10.35
CA ASP A 374 22.74 15.28 10.58
C ASP A 374 21.58 14.28 10.56
N LEU A 375 21.72 13.21 9.77
CA LEU A 375 20.66 12.22 9.59
C LEU A 375 20.45 11.37 10.85
N ASP A 376 21.50 11.11 11.64
CA ASP A 376 21.38 10.41 12.91
C ASP A 376 20.57 11.22 13.91
N LYS A 377 20.79 12.54 13.95
CA LYS A 377 20.01 13.44 14.79
C LYS A 377 18.54 13.50 14.37
N LEU A 378 18.24 13.61 13.06
CA LEU A 378 16.86 13.54 12.56
C LEU A 378 16.14 12.28 13.04
N VAL A 379 16.82 11.13 12.96
CA VAL A 379 16.24 9.85 13.37
C VAL A 379 16.05 9.78 14.88
N ALA A 380 16.97 10.31 15.68
CA ALA A 380 16.81 10.40 17.12
C ALA A 380 15.62 11.29 17.51
N ASP A 381 15.38 12.40 16.81
CA ASP A 381 14.23 13.28 17.06
C ASP A 381 12.89 12.60 16.71
N LEU A 382 12.86 11.78 15.67
CA LEU A 382 11.71 10.95 15.33
C LEU A 382 11.48 9.85 16.39
N GLU A 383 12.54 9.20 16.88
CA GLU A 383 12.46 8.21 17.97
C GLU A 383 11.97 8.86 19.28
N ALA A 384 12.41 10.08 19.58
CA ALA A 384 11.91 10.87 20.72
C ALA A 384 10.41 11.17 20.57
N TYR A 385 9.97 11.59 19.38
CA TYR A 385 8.55 11.83 19.10
C TYR A 385 7.72 10.55 19.19
N GLU A 386 8.25 9.40 18.77
CA GLU A 386 7.60 8.11 19.01
C GLU A 386 7.40 7.85 20.50
N GLY A 387 8.40 8.15 21.34
CA GLY A 387 8.29 8.05 22.81
C GLY A 387 7.18 8.92 23.39
N GLU A 388 7.02 10.14 22.90
CA GLU A 388 5.90 11.04 23.25
C GLU A 388 4.55 10.40 22.87
N LEU A 389 4.42 9.88 21.64
CA LEU A 389 3.19 9.26 21.16
C LEU A 389 2.85 7.98 21.92
N LYS A 390 3.83 7.16 22.29
CA LYS A 390 3.62 5.96 23.10
C LYS A 390 3.03 6.32 24.46
N THR A 391 3.47 7.42 25.07
CA THR A 391 2.93 7.92 26.35
C THR A 391 1.51 8.48 26.21
N LEU A 392 1.18 9.10 25.08
CA LEU A 392 -0.16 9.63 24.81
C LEU A 392 -1.18 8.55 24.44
N ARG A 393 -0.72 7.40 23.91
CA ARG A 393 -1.55 6.30 23.40
C ARG A 393 -1.64 5.10 24.35
N SER A 394 -0.81 5.05 25.40
CA SER A 394 -0.92 4.11 26.52
C SER A 394 -2.09 4.49 27.42
#